data_AF-A0A0R0K417-F1
#
_entry.id   AF-A0A0R0K417-F1
#
_cell.length_a   1.000
_cell.length_b   1.000
_cell.length_c   1.000
_cell.angle_alpha   90.00
_cell.angle_beta   90.00
_cell.angle_gamma   90.00
#
_symmetry.space_group_name_H-M   'P 1'
#
loop_
_entity.id
_entity.type
_entity.pdbx_description
1 polymer ?
#
loop_
_entity_poly.entity_id
_entity_poly.type
_entity_poly.pdbx_seq_one_letter_code
_entity_poly.pdbx_strand_id
1 'polypeptide(L)'
;MASKIFYLSLLLLAISLFQPHAFVKGDDSLIEKTCKNTKYYNLCFSSLKSNPSSANLLGTANKDSTFKRVLKECVEKYKYASDALQASAHDLANEACDYASMHITAASDYPNVCHNLFKLYPGLVYPTELAPREDGLKCLCDVALRIVENLNW
;
A
#
# COMPACT_ATOMS: atom_id res chain seq x y z
N MET A 1 -4.25 30.46 18.02
CA MET A 1 -3.02 29.78 18.50
C MET A 1 -3.31 28.35 19.00
N ALA A 2 -4.33 28.13 19.84
CA ALA A 2 -4.71 26.79 20.31
C ALA A 2 -5.06 25.78 19.19
N SER A 3 -5.77 26.23 18.14
CA SER A 3 -6.10 25.39 16.97
C SER A 3 -4.86 24.86 16.23
N LYS A 4 -3.84 25.71 16.03
CA LYS A 4 -2.56 25.31 15.41
C LYS A 4 -1.81 24.27 16.25
N ILE A 5 -1.82 24.40 17.57
CA ILE A 5 -1.18 23.42 18.48
C ILE A 5 -1.90 22.07 18.41
N PHE A 6 -3.23 22.07 18.32
CA PHE A 6 -4.01 20.83 18.20
C PHE A 6 -3.69 20.08 16.90
N TYR A 7 -3.67 20.76 15.76
CA TYR A 7 -3.27 20.14 14.48
C TYR A 7 -1.82 19.66 14.46
N LEU A 8 -0.89 20.44 15.05
CA LEU A 8 0.52 20.02 15.17
C LEU A 8 0.66 18.76 16.05
N SER A 9 -0.12 18.66 17.13
CA SER A 9 -0.12 17.48 18.02
C SER A 9 -0.69 16.24 17.33
N LEU A 10 -1.75 16.40 16.53
CA LEU A 10 -2.35 15.32 15.75
C LEU A 10 -1.39 14.83 14.65
N LEU A 11 -0.67 15.76 14.01
CA LEU A 11 0.36 15.49 13.01
C LEU A 11 1.54 14.71 13.60
N LEU A 12 2.04 15.09 14.78
CA LEU A 12 3.12 14.36 15.47
C LEU A 12 2.69 12.94 15.85
N LEU A 13 1.45 12.74 16.28
CA LEU A 13 0.89 11.42 16.57
C LEU A 13 0.82 10.55 15.30
N ALA A 14 0.39 11.15 14.18
CA ALA A 14 0.34 10.48 12.88
C ALA A 14 1.73 10.09 12.35
N ILE A 15 2.74 10.96 12.48
CA ILE A 15 4.13 10.65 12.10
C ILE A 15 4.71 9.51 12.94
N SER A 16 4.39 9.47 14.24
CA SER A 16 4.83 8.39 15.13
C SER A 16 4.22 7.03 14.73
N LEU A 17 2.97 7.04 14.24
CA LEU A 17 2.31 5.85 13.71
C LEU A 17 2.84 5.44 12.32
N PHE A 18 3.30 6.40 11.53
CA PHE A 18 3.79 6.20 10.16
C PHE A 18 5.31 6.01 10.06
N GLN A 19 6.05 5.92 11.18
CA GLN A 19 7.44 5.49 11.10
C GLN A 19 7.47 4.15 10.33
N PRO A 20 8.18 4.08 9.20
CA PRO A 20 8.49 2.80 8.60
C PRO A 20 9.36 2.13 9.65
N HIS A 21 8.75 1.20 10.39
CA HIS A 21 9.46 0.39 11.35
C HIS A 21 10.63 -0.18 10.56
N ALA A 22 11.84 0.19 10.96
CA ALA A 22 13.07 -0.26 10.30
C ALA A 22 12.89 -1.74 10.00
N PHE A 23 12.93 -2.10 8.72
CA PHE A 23 12.67 -3.45 8.28
C PHE A 23 13.74 -4.33 8.93
N VAL A 24 13.39 -4.94 10.06
CA VAL A 24 14.28 -5.85 10.77
C VAL A 24 14.53 -6.96 9.76
N LYS A 25 15.80 -7.20 9.42
CA LYS A 25 16.21 -8.42 8.73
C LYS A 25 15.70 -9.57 9.60
N GLY A 26 14.56 -10.15 9.23
CA GLY A 26 13.86 -11.07 10.10
C GLY A 26 14.70 -12.32 10.32
N ASP A 27 14.91 -12.65 11.59
CA ASP A 27 15.32 -14.00 11.99
C ASP A 27 14.27 -14.98 11.43
N ASP A 28 14.70 -16.05 10.74
CA ASP A 28 13.80 -17.06 10.17
C ASP A 28 12.81 -17.58 11.24
N SER A 29 13.23 -17.71 12.50
CA SER A 29 12.38 -18.13 13.61
C SER A 29 11.32 -17.08 14.01
N LEU A 30 11.66 -15.78 13.92
CA LEU A 30 10.72 -14.70 14.20
C LEU A 30 9.69 -14.57 13.07
N ILE A 31 10.14 -14.69 11.82
CA ILE A 31 9.26 -14.71 10.64
C ILE A 31 8.31 -15.91 10.73
N GLU A 32 8.83 -17.12 10.98
CA GLU A 32 8.01 -18.32 11.15
C GLU A 32 6.96 -18.13 12.27
N LYS A 33 7.37 -17.62 13.43
CA LYS A 33 6.46 -17.37 14.56
C LYS A 33 5.38 -16.33 14.23
N THR A 34 5.70 -15.35 13.41
CA THR A 34 4.76 -14.33 12.94
C THR A 34 3.79 -14.91 11.90
N CYS A 35 4.31 -15.68 10.94
CA CYS A 35 3.56 -16.19 9.81
C CYS A 35 2.73 -17.43 10.13
N LYS A 36 3.10 -18.26 11.12
CA LYS A 36 2.40 -19.52 11.44
C LYS A 36 0.93 -19.36 11.80
N ASN A 37 0.57 -18.19 12.34
CA ASN A 37 -0.81 -17.87 12.70
C ASN A 37 -1.57 -17.18 11.55
N THR A 38 -0.91 -16.95 10.41
CA THR A 38 -1.53 -16.34 9.23
C THR A 38 -2.09 -17.43 8.33
N LYS A 39 -3.21 -17.13 7.66
CA LYS A 39 -3.83 -18.03 6.67
C LYS A 39 -2.90 -18.34 5.48
N TYR A 40 -1.95 -17.45 5.19
CA TYR A 40 -1.04 -17.55 4.04
C TYR A 40 0.41 -17.55 4.50
N TYR A 41 0.76 -18.55 5.31
CA TYR A 41 2.11 -18.75 5.84
C TYR A 41 3.19 -18.52 4.77
N ASN A 42 3.06 -19.19 3.62
CA ASN A 42 4.05 -19.14 2.54
C ASN A 42 4.22 -17.74 1.93
N LEU A 43 3.13 -16.99 1.79
CA LEU A 43 3.17 -15.62 1.28
C LEU A 43 3.81 -14.68 2.32
N CYS A 44 3.35 -14.75 3.57
CA CYS A 44 3.93 -13.99 4.69
C CYS A 44 5.43 -14.24 4.82
N PHE A 45 5.84 -15.51 4.80
CA PHE A 45 7.23 -15.92 4.97
C PHE A 45 8.09 -15.44 3.80
N SER A 46 7.62 -15.61 2.56
CA SER A 46 8.36 -15.15 1.36
C SER A 46 8.48 -13.63 1.33
N SER A 47 7.43 -12.89 1.67
CA SER A 47 7.45 -11.42 1.71
C SER A 47 8.40 -10.88 2.78
N LEU A 48 8.39 -11.43 3.99
CA LEU A 48 9.26 -10.98 5.08
C LEU A 48 10.73 -11.40 4.88
N LYS A 49 10.98 -12.55 4.26
CA LYS A 49 12.32 -13.01 3.92
C LYS A 49 12.89 -12.32 2.68
N SER A 50 12.03 -11.79 1.80
CA SER A 50 12.50 -11.09 0.62
C SER A 50 13.38 -9.91 1.03
N ASN A 51 14.63 -9.95 0.60
CA ASN A 51 15.51 -8.81 0.76
C ASN A 51 15.02 -7.76 -0.25
N PRO A 52 14.72 -6.51 0.15
CA PRO A 52 14.33 -5.47 -0.81
C PRO A 52 15.40 -5.27 -1.90
N SER A 53 16.67 -5.61 -1.64
CA SER A 53 17.75 -5.60 -2.62
C SER A 53 17.79 -6.83 -3.54
N SER A 54 17.07 -7.92 -3.26
CA SER A 54 17.08 -9.15 -4.06
C SER A 54 15.99 -9.20 -5.13
N ALA A 55 15.57 -8.04 -5.63
CA ALA A 55 14.66 -7.89 -6.77
C ALA A 55 15.10 -8.63 -8.06
N ASN A 56 16.32 -9.17 -8.10
CA ASN A 56 16.90 -9.89 -9.24
C ASN A 56 17.15 -11.37 -8.90
N LEU A 57 16.12 -12.20 -8.77
CA LEU A 57 16.30 -13.65 -8.88
C LEU A 57 15.13 -14.28 -9.67
N LEU A 58 15.35 -14.32 -10.98
CA LEU A 58 14.68 -15.16 -11.96
C LEU A 58 15.01 -16.63 -11.69
N GLY A 59 14.03 -17.49 -11.39
CA GLY A 59 14.30 -18.91 -11.17
C GLY A 59 13.07 -19.80 -10.94
N THR A 60 12.75 -20.59 -11.97
CA THR A 60 11.97 -21.86 -11.97
C THR A 60 10.45 -21.81 -11.73
N ALA A 61 9.74 -22.62 -12.55
CA ALA A 61 8.28 -22.70 -12.76
C ALA A 61 7.65 -21.43 -13.36
N ASN A 62 7.58 -21.36 -14.71
CA ASN A 62 7.18 -20.16 -15.47
C ASN A 62 5.89 -19.45 -15.00
N LYS A 63 4.92 -20.17 -14.41
CA LYS A 63 3.73 -19.55 -13.82
C LYS A 63 4.01 -18.92 -12.45
N ASP A 64 4.79 -19.57 -11.59
CA ASP A 64 5.19 -19.03 -10.29
C ASP A 64 6.11 -17.82 -10.45
N SER A 65 7.07 -17.87 -11.39
CA SER A 65 7.92 -16.71 -11.69
C SER A 65 7.14 -15.53 -12.26
N THR A 66 6.19 -15.79 -13.17
CA THR A 66 5.32 -14.75 -13.73
C THR A 66 4.37 -14.20 -12.68
N PHE A 67 3.77 -15.05 -11.84
CA PHE A 67 2.93 -14.65 -10.71
C PHE A 67 3.71 -13.76 -9.74
N LYS A 68 4.93 -14.15 -9.34
CA LYS A 68 5.81 -13.35 -8.48
C LYS A 68 6.15 -12.00 -9.10
N ARG A 69 6.44 -11.96 -10.41
CA ARG A 69 6.71 -10.70 -11.13
C ARG A 69 5.50 -9.78 -11.11
N VAL A 70 4.33 -10.30 -11.49
CA VAL A 70 3.07 -9.54 -11.49
C VAL A 70 2.72 -9.05 -10.08
N LEU A 71 2.89 -9.89 -9.07
CA LEU A 71 2.64 -9.50 -7.69
C LEU A 71 3.62 -8.42 -7.20
N LYS A 72 4.89 -8.46 -7.64
CA LYS A 72 5.87 -7.41 -7.33
C LYS A 72 5.47 -6.07 -7.95
N GLU A 73 5.05 -6.06 -9.22
CA GLU A 73 4.52 -4.86 -9.87
C GLU A 73 3.30 -4.32 -9.13
N CYS A 74 2.44 -5.19 -8.63
CA CYS A 74 1.33 -4.81 -7.75
C CYS A 74 1.79 -4.15 -6.46
N VAL A 75 2.78 -4.72 -5.77
CA VAL A 75 3.34 -4.13 -4.54
C VAL A 75 3.87 -2.72 -4.81
N GLU A 76 4.53 -2.50 -5.95
CA GLU A 76 5.00 -1.16 -6.36
C GLU A 76 3.83 -0.19 -6.57
N LYS A 77 2.70 -0.64 -7.12
CA LYS A 77 1.50 0.20 -7.27
C LYS A 77 0.84 0.55 -5.93
N TYR A 78 0.79 -0.39 -4.99
CA TYR A 78 0.32 -0.10 -3.63
C TYR A 78 1.25 0.88 -2.91
N LYS A 79 2.55 0.84 -3.18
CA LYS A 79 3.49 1.85 -2.70
C LYS A 79 3.15 3.24 -3.25
N TYR A 80 2.90 3.37 -4.56
CA TYR A 80 2.48 4.65 -5.14
C TYR A 80 1.16 5.15 -4.56
N ALA A 81 0.21 4.26 -4.24
CA ALA A 81 -1.01 4.65 -3.54
C ALA A 81 -0.73 5.22 -2.14
N SER A 82 0.17 4.58 -1.38
CA SER A 82 0.61 5.09 -0.09
C SER A 82 1.30 6.45 -0.21
N ASP A 83 2.23 6.60 -1.16
CA ASP A 83 2.97 7.85 -1.35
C ASP A 83 2.02 9.00 -1.77
N ALA A 84 1.01 8.71 -2.61
CA ALA A 84 -0.01 9.68 -2.98
C ALA A 84 -0.93 10.06 -1.80
N LEU A 85 -1.34 9.12 -0.95
CA LEU A 85 -2.09 9.46 0.27
C LEU A 85 -1.26 10.30 1.26
N GLN A 86 0.06 10.12 1.31
CA GLN A 86 0.93 10.99 2.11
C GLN A 86 1.02 12.39 1.50
N ALA A 87 1.12 12.49 0.18
CA ALA A 87 1.09 13.77 -0.52
C ALA A 87 -0.24 14.51 -0.31
N SER A 88 -1.38 13.80 -0.35
CA SER A 88 -2.68 14.44 -0.07
C SER A 88 -2.80 14.96 1.36
N ALA A 89 -2.22 14.26 2.34
CA ALA A 89 -2.14 14.76 3.71
C ALA A 89 -1.29 16.04 3.81
N HIS A 90 -0.18 16.11 3.08
CA HIS A 90 0.63 17.32 2.98
C HIS A 90 -0.14 18.47 2.32
N ASP A 91 -0.90 18.21 1.26
CA ASP A 91 -1.71 19.23 0.58
C ASP A 91 -2.82 19.76 1.48
N LEU A 92 -3.51 18.90 2.22
CA LEU A 92 -4.53 19.31 3.20
C LEU A 92 -3.95 20.20 4.30
N ALA A 93 -2.72 19.93 4.75
CA ALA A 93 -2.03 20.76 5.72
C ALA A 93 -1.65 22.15 5.18
N ASN A 94 -1.54 22.30 3.86
CA ASN A 94 -1.20 23.56 3.18
C ASN A 94 -2.43 24.24 2.56
N GLU A 95 -3.63 23.81 2.93
CA GLU A 95 -4.86 24.34 2.39
C GLU A 95 -5.01 24.19 0.85
N ALA A 96 -4.45 23.11 0.29
CA ALA A 96 -4.44 22.82 -1.13
C ALA A 96 -5.42 21.68 -1.51
N CYS A 97 -6.72 21.91 -1.35
CA CYS A 97 -7.76 20.87 -1.53
C CYS A 97 -7.82 20.23 -2.94
N ASP A 98 -7.54 20.99 -3.99
CA ASP A 98 -7.53 20.47 -5.38
C ASP A 98 -6.38 19.47 -5.58
N TYR A 99 -5.19 19.77 -5.05
CA TYR A 99 -4.05 18.87 -5.09
C TYR A 99 -4.26 17.64 -4.20
N ALA A 100 -4.87 17.82 -3.02
CA ALA A 100 -5.25 16.71 -2.16
C ALA A 100 -6.21 15.75 -2.87
N SER A 101 -7.24 16.27 -3.53
CA SER A 101 -8.21 15.48 -4.30
C SER A 101 -7.56 14.76 -5.47
N MET A 102 -6.63 15.41 -6.17
CA MET A 102 -5.83 14.80 -7.24
C MET A 102 -5.03 13.60 -6.71
N HIS A 103 -4.31 13.76 -5.60
CA HIS A 103 -3.53 12.70 -5.00
C HIS A 103 -4.38 11.56 -4.43
N ILE A 104 -5.54 11.84 -3.82
CA ILE A 104 -6.47 10.79 -3.35
C ILE A 104 -7.02 9.98 -4.53
N THR A 105 -7.40 10.65 -5.63
CA THR A 105 -7.86 9.99 -6.85
C THR A 105 -6.76 9.09 -7.42
N ALA A 106 -5.53 9.60 -7.55
CA ALA A 106 -4.39 8.81 -7.98
C ALA A 106 -4.15 7.58 -7.08
N ALA A 107 -4.25 7.76 -5.75
CA ALA A 107 -4.11 6.66 -4.80
C ALA A 107 -5.15 5.56 -5.01
N SER A 108 -6.40 5.94 -5.28
CA SER A 108 -7.47 4.98 -5.60
C SER A 108 -7.23 4.23 -6.90
N ASP A 109 -6.53 4.85 -7.87
CA ASP A 109 -6.35 4.29 -9.20
C ASP A 109 -5.13 3.38 -9.33
N TYR A 110 -4.07 3.58 -8.51
CA TYR A 110 -2.86 2.79 -8.66
C TYR A 110 -3.09 1.27 -8.56
N PRO A 111 -3.86 0.74 -7.59
CA PRO A 111 -4.07 -0.71 -7.51
C PRO A 111 -4.97 -1.29 -8.60
N ASN A 112 -5.81 -0.50 -9.28
CA ASN A 112 -6.60 -0.97 -10.43
C ASN A 112 -5.69 -1.56 -11.54
N VAL A 113 -4.45 -1.10 -11.61
CA VAL A 113 -3.43 -1.65 -12.51
C VAL A 113 -3.19 -3.14 -12.27
N CYS A 114 -3.36 -3.63 -11.05
CA CYS A 114 -3.17 -5.03 -10.71
C CYS A 114 -4.13 -5.96 -11.45
N HIS A 115 -5.42 -5.64 -11.46
CA HIS A 115 -6.38 -6.42 -12.23
C HIS A 115 -6.00 -6.51 -13.71
N ASN A 116 -5.53 -5.39 -14.29
CA ASN A 116 -5.08 -5.36 -15.67
C ASN A 116 -3.84 -6.23 -15.87
N LEU A 117 -2.84 -6.16 -14.99
CA LEU A 117 -1.65 -7.00 -15.05
C LEU A 117 -2.01 -8.49 -15.00
N PHE A 118 -2.86 -8.92 -14.07
CA PHE A 118 -3.28 -10.32 -14.00
C PHE A 118 -4.03 -10.78 -15.24
N LYS A 119 -4.86 -9.93 -15.85
CA LYS A 119 -5.57 -10.22 -17.11
C LYS A 119 -4.63 -10.38 -18.31
N LEU A 120 -3.48 -9.71 -18.31
CA LEU A 120 -2.50 -9.79 -19.40
C LEU A 120 -1.78 -11.14 -19.48
N TYR A 121 -1.77 -11.94 -18.41
CA TYR A 121 -1.05 -13.22 -18.37
C TYR A 121 -2.01 -14.42 -18.31
N PRO A 122 -2.21 -15.15 -19.42
CA PRO A 122 -3.04 -16.35 -19.45
C PRO A 122 -2.63 -17.37 -18.39
N GLY A 123 -3.59 -17.80 -17.58
CA GLY A 123 -3.37 -18.78 -16.51
C GLY A 123 -2.99 -18.18 -15.17
N LEU A 124 -2.89 -16.85 -15.04
CA LEU A 124 -2.94 -16.18 -13.75
C LEU A 124 -4.40 -15.83 -13.39
N VAL A 125 -4.74 -16.02 -12.13
CA VAL A 125 -6.02 -15.60 -11.55
C VAL A 125 -5.73 -14.53 -10.52
N TYR A 126 -6.55 -13.48 -10.49
CA TYR A 126 -6.40 -12.42 -9.51
C TYR A 126 -6.54 -12.98 -8.08
N PRO A 127 -5.61 -12.71 -7.16
CA PRO A 127 -5.64 -13.30 -5.82
C PRO A 127 -6.90 -12.88 -5.06
N THR A 128 -7.62 -13.85 -4.48
CA THR A 128 -8.82 -13.62 -3.67
C THR A 128 -8.55 -12.77 -2.43
N GLU A 129 -7.30 -12.68 -2.01
CA GLU A 129 -6.84 -11.89 -0.88
C GLU A 129 -6.57 -10.43 -1.23
N LEU A 130 -6.30 -10.15 -2.51
CA LEU A 130 -5.95 -8.81 -2.98
C LEU A 130 -7.20 -8.00 -3.30
N ALA A 131 -8.26 -8.64 -3.82
CA ALA A 131 -9.54 -8.00 -4.10
C ALA A 131 -10.13 -7.21 -2.91
N PRO A 132 -10.32 -7.80 -1.72
CA PRO A 132 -10.86 -7.04 -0.58
C PRO A 132 -9.92 -5.94 -0.08
N ARG A 133 -8.61 -6.02 -0.36
CA ARG A 133 -7.66 -4.94 -0.02
C ARG A 133 -7.83 -3.74 -0.95
N GLU A 134 -8.06 -4.01 -2.23
CA GLU A 134 -8.36 -2.99 -3.24
C GLU A 134 -9.70 -2.31 -2.95
N ASP A 135 -10.76 -3.09 -2.67
CA ASP A 135 -12.06 -2.56 -2.27
C ASP A 135 -11.96 -1.69 -1.01
N GLY A 136 -11.17 -2.14 -0.02
CA GLY A 136 -10.90 -1.38 1.20
C GLY A 136 -10.20 -0.06 0.93
N LEU A 137 -9.17 -0.05 0.08
CA LEU A 137 -8.48 1.19 -0.29
C LEU A 137 -9.41 2.14 -1.05
N LYS A 138 -10.17 1.64 -2.02
CA LYS A 138 -11.14 2.44 -2.77
C LYS A 138 -12.15 3.10 -1.83
N CYS A 139 -12.69 2.33 -0.89
CA CYS A 139 -13.61 2.85 0.14
C CYS A 139 -12.96 3.97 0.97
N LEU A 140 -11.70 3.81 1.38
CA LEU A 140 -10.96 4.84 2.12
C LEU A 140 -10.77 6.11 1.29
N CYS A 141 -10.39 5.97 0.02
CA CYS A 141 -10.25 7.10 -0.89
C CYS A 141 -11.60 7.81 -1.14
N ASP A 142 -12.69 7.08 -1.32
CA ASP A 142 -14.04 7.65 -1.49
C ASP A 142 -14.47 8.45 -0.25
N VAL A 143 -14.16 7.96 0.96
CA VAL A 143 -14.41 8.70 2.20
C VAL A 143 -13.53 9.96 2.28
N ALA A 144 -12.25 9.85 1.93
CA ALA A 144 -11.34 10.98 1.94
C ALA A 144 -11.78 12.08 0.97
N LEU A 145 -12.17 11.73 -0.27
CA LEU A 145 -12.71 12.68 -1.24
C LEU A 145 -13.95 13.40 -0.70
N ARG A 146 -14.91 12.67 -0.14
CA ARG A 146 -16.10 13.27 0.49
C ARG A 146 -15.75 14.22 1.64
N ILE A 147 -14.68 13.94 2.40
CA ILE A 147 -14.23 14.87 3.45
C ILE A 147 -13.73 16.16 2.78
N VAL A 148 -12.86 16.06 1.77
CA VAL A 148 -12.30 17.22 1.06
C VAL A 148 -13.40 18.07 0.42
N GLU A 149 -14.38 17.45 -0.25
CA GLU A 149 -15.54 18.12 -0.84
C GLU A 149 -16.42 18.87 0.18
N ASN A 150 -16.40 18.43 1.45
CA ASN A 150 -17.13 19.11 2.52
C ASN A 150 -16.28 20.18 3.23
N LEU A 151 -14.98 20.28 2.93
CA LEU A 151 -14.14 21.32 3.51
C LEU A 151 -14.37 22.69 2.87
N ASN A 152 -15.02 22.77 1.69
CA ASN A 152 -15.43 23.99 0.97
C ASN A 152 -14.98 25.29 1.65
N TRP A 153 -13.75 25.71 1.36
CA TRP A 153 -13.22 27.02 1.74
C TRP A 153 -13.67 28.11 0.79
#